data_AF-A0A9E2JA01-F1
#
_entry.id   AF-A0A9E2JA01-F1
#
_cell.length_a   1.000
_cell.length_b   1.000
_cell.length_c   1.000
_cell.angle_alpha   90.00
_cell.angle_beta   90.00
_cell.angle_gamma   90.00
#
_symmetry.space_group_name_H-M   'P 1'
#
loop_
_entity.id
_entity.type
_entity.pdbx_description
1 polymer ?
#
loop_
_entity_poly.entity_id
_entity_poly.type
_entity_poly.pdbx_seq_one_letter_code
_entity_poly.pdbx_strand_id
1 'polypeptide(L)'
;MKRNAWPGSGPMRSSYPRVREDLYRPCRAGCARVWPNFDLCFDWPGKVGQALIFARLGLPRPSTVVFPSVADFHRRKGGGLPRPFVRKTNLGGQGEGVFKVQDTSDQRTALERLAEAERAGRGGFVQQALIDHGGRDLRVVPVGDGTVAYGRWAPPGESFLTHVSTGGRFLRPDRFEPGRFRPGL
;
A
#
# COMPACT_ATOMS: atom_id res chain seq x y z
N MET A 1 -0.62 -26.09 -1.36
CA MET A 1 -0.76 -24.90 -2.24
C MET A 1 0.65 -24.34 -2.45
N LYS A 2 1.16 -24.31 -3.68
CA LYS A 2 2.56 -23.86 -3.95
C LYS A 2 2.67 -22.36 -3.65
N ARG A 3 3.64 -21.97 -2.82
CA ARG A 3 3.95 -20.56 -2.50
C ARG A 3 4.29 -19.83 -3.80
N ASN A 4 3.54 -18.79 -4.15
CA ASN A 4 3.95 -17.84 -5.19
C ASN A 4 5.05 -16.96 -4.59
N ALA A 5 6.27 -17.50 -4.50
CA ALA A 5 7.41 -16.75 -3.99
C ALA A 5 7.81 -15.70 -5.03
N TRP A 6 7.64 -14.43 -4.67
CA TRP A 6 8.26 -13.33 -5.38
C TRP A 6 9.78 -13.48 -5.31
N PRO A 7 10.54 -13.34 -6.43
CA PRO A 7 11.99 -13.59 -6.46
C PRO A 7 12.85 -12.62 -5.60
N GLY A 8 12.24 -11.79 -4.74
CA GLY A 8 12.90 -10.91 -3.78
C GLY A 8 12.58 -11.21 -2.31
N SER A 9 11.92 -12.33 -1.98
CA SER A 9 11.56 -12.68 -0.60
C SER A 9 12.74 -13.34 0.15
N GLY A 10 13.76 -12.54 0.51
CA GLY A 10 14.68 -12.90 1.60
C GLY A 10 13.92 -12.98 2.94
N PRO A 11 14.56 -13.42 4.04
CA PRO A 11 13.91 -13.53 5.35
C PRO A 11 13.31 -12.17 5.75
N MET A 12 11.99 -12.08 5.65
CA MET A 12 11.23 -10.84 5.82
C MET A 12 11.12 -10.52 7.30
N ARG A 13 11.77 -9.44 7.75
CA ARG A 13 11.36 -8.78 9.00
C ARG A 13 9.97 -8.18 8.77
N SER A 14 8.99 -8.66 9.53
CA SER A 14 7.57 -8.31 9.38
C SER A 14 7.36 -6.82 9.15
N SER A 15 6.71 -6.48 8.02
CA SER A 15 6.35 -5.09 7.67
C SER A 15 5.11 -4.59 8.41
N TYR A 16 4.53 -5.43 9.27
CA TYR A 16 3.40 -5.09 10.13
C TYR A 16 3.92 -4.81 11.54
N PRO A 17 3.78 -3.58 12.04
CA PRO A 17 4.53 -3.11 13.21
C PRO A 17 4.20 -3.82 14.54
N ARG A 18 3.32 -4.83 14.58
CA ARG A 18 2.93 -5.49 15.83
C ARG A 18 2.66 -7.00 15.78
N VAL A 19 2.71 -7.67 14.61
CA VAL A 19 2.47 -9.12 14.52
C VAL A 19 3.62 -9.78 13.79
N ARG A 20 4.27 -10.74 14.45
CA ARG A 20 5.38 -11.52 13.88
C ARG A 20 4.83 -12.77 13.21
N GLU A 21 5.28 -13.05 11.99
CA GLU A 21 4.83 -14.23 11.25
C GLU A 21 5.20 -15.53 11.96
N ASP A 22 6.39 -15.58 12.54
CA ASP A 22 6.91 -16.73 13.29
C ASP A 22 6.10 -17.06 14.54
N LEU A 23 5.36 -16.11 15.10
CA LEU A 23 4.38 -16.34 16.16
C LEU A 23 2.98 -16.62 15.59
N TYR A 24 2.58 -15.90 14.54
CA TYR A 24 1.26 -16.03 13.94
C TYR A 24 1.02 -17.42 13.37
N ARG A 25 1.96 -17.97 12.60
CA ARG A 25 1.77 -19.25 11.89
C ARG A 25 1.57 -20.43 12.85
N PRO A 26 2.36 -20.60 13.94
CA PRO A 26 2.08 -21.62 14.95
C PRO A 26 0.71 -21.45 15.62
N CYS A 27 0.35 -20.22 16.03
CA CYS A 27 -0.96 -19.96 16.61
C CYS A 27 -2.10 -20.30 15.63
N ARG A 28 -1.93 -19.96 14.35
CA ARG A 28 -2.91 -20.22 13.29
C ARG A 28 -3.04 -21.71 12.95
N ALA A 29 -1.97 -22.49 13.11
CA ALA A 29 -1.98 -23.94 12.96
C ALA A 29 -2.69 -24.64 14.12
N GLY A 30 -2.52 -24.15 15.35
CA GLY A 30 -3.19 -24.70 16.55
C GLY A 30 -4.63 -24.19 16.74
N CYS A 31 -4.98 -23.02 16.20
CA CYS A 31 -6.30 -22.43 16.33
C CYS A 31 -6.80 -21.88 14.99
N ALA A 32 -7.92 -22.42 14.52
CA ALA A 32 -8.54 -22.00 13.26
C ALA A 32 -9.03 -20.53 13.27
N ARG A 33 -9.28 -19.98 14.46
CA ARG A 33 -10.00 -18.73 14.69
C ARG A 33 -9.12 -17.63 15.31
N VAL A 34 -7.86 -17.53 14.89
CA VAL A 34 -7.00 -16.41 15.27
C VAL A 34 -7.52 -15.11 14.64
N TRP A 35 -7.79 -14.11 15.48
CA TRP A 35 -8.19 -12.76 15.06
C TRP A 35 -7.12 -11.72 15.47
N PRO A 36 -6.76 -10.76 14.59
CA PRO A 36 -7.10 -10.70 13.17
C PRO A 36 -6.49 -11.85 12.36
N ASN A 37 -7.12 -12.23 11.25
CA ASN A 37 -6.50 -13.13 10.28
C ASN A 37 -5.48 -12.36 9.43
N PHE A 38 -4.20 -12.78 9.48
CA PHE A 38 -3.09 -12.20 8.73
C PHE A 38 -2.59 -13.09 7.58
N ASP A 39 -3.30 -14.17 7.22
CA ASP A 39 -2.89 -15.12 6.19
C ASP A 39 -2.55 -14.38 4.89
N LEU A 40 -3.47 -13.56 4.36
CA LEU A 40 -3.23 -12.76 3.15
C LEU A 40 -2.15 -11.69 3.33
N CYS A 41 -2.01 -11.12 4.53
CA CYS A 41 -1.00 -10.11 4.81
C CYS A 41 0.42 -10.69 4.75
N PHE A 42 0.60 -11.93 5.21
CA PHE A 42 1.88 -12.63 5.15
C PHE A 42 2.12 -13.33 3.81
N ASP A 43 1.07 -13.84 3.16
CA ASP A 43 1.18 -14.46 1.84
C ASP A 43 1.42 -13.42 0.73
N TRP A 44 0.94 -12.19 0.91
CA TRP A 44 1.07 -11.07 -0.02
C TRP A 44 1.57 -9.80 0.67
N PRO A 45 2.83 -9.80 1.13
CA PRO A 45 3.32 -8.76 2.01
C PRO A 45 3.66 -7.46 1.26
N GLY A 46 3.56 -6.36 2.00
CA GLY A 46 3.90 -5.02 1.50
C GLY A 46 2.97 -4.51 0.38
N LYS A 47 3.30 -3.34 -0.15
CA LYS A 47 2.49 -2.69 -1.19
C LYS A 47 2.54 -3.43 -2.52
N VAL A 48 3.62 -4.15 -2.80
CA VAL A 48 3.72 -5.02 -3.99
C VAL A 48 2.76 -6.20 -3.87
N GLY A 49 2.78 -6.92 -2.75
CA GLY A 49 1.85 -8.02 -2.50
C GLY A 49 0.39 -7.56 -2.55
N GLN A 50 0.08 -6.43 -1.91
CA GLN A 50 -1.25 -5.81 -1.96
C GLN A 50 -1.70 -5.48 -3.40
N ALA A 51 -0.82 -4.89 -4.22
CA ALA A 51 -1.15 -4.60 -5.61
C ALA A 51 -1.46 -5.88 -6.42
N LEU A 52 -0.69 -6.95 -6.19
CA LEU A 52 -0.85 -8.23 -6.86
C LEU A 52 -2.12 -8.97 -6.43
N ILE A 53 -2.44 -9.02 -5.13
CA ILE A 53 -3.65 -9.71 -4.66
C ILE A 53 -4.93 -8.97 -5.07
N PHE A 54 -4.94 -7.63 -5.04
CA PHE A 54 -6.06 -6.85 -5.57
C PHE A 54 -6.25 -7.13 -7.08
N ALA A 55 -5.15 -7.27 -7.83
CA ALA A 55 -5.21 -7.68 -9.23
C ALA A 55 -5.79 -9.07 -9.41
N ARG A 56 -5.29 -10.03 -8.64
CA ARG A 56 -5.69 -11.42 -8.73
C ARG A 56 -7.16 -11.66 -8.37
N LEU A 57 -7.72 -10.83 -7.49
CA LEU A 57 -9.11 -10.89 -7.05
C LEU A 57 -10.05 -9.99 -7.87
N GLY A 58 -9.55 -9.25 -8.86
CA GLY A 58 -10.37 -8.34 -9.66
C GLY A 58 -10.94 -7.15 -8.87
N LEU A 59 -10.32 -6.80 -7.73
CA LEU A 59 -10.80 -5.70 -6.89
C LEU A 59 -10.50 -4.33 -7.56
N PRO A 60 -11.41 -3.35 -7.43
CA PRO A 60 -11.16 -1.98 -7.87
C PRO A 60 -9.87 -1.43 -7.26
N ARG A 61 -9.01 -0.91 -8.11
CA ARG A 61 -7.74 -0.28 -7.72
C ARG A 61 -7.32 0.74 -8.78
N PRO A 62 -6.57 1.79 -8.40
CA PRO A 62 -5.93 2.63 -9.41
C PRO A 62 -5.01 1.79 -10.30
N SER A 63 -4.84 2.20 -11.56
CA SER A 63 -3.90 1.53 -12.47
C SER A 63 -2.52 1.44 -11.81
N THR A 64 -1.96 0.22 -11.75
CA THR A 64 -0.77 -0.06 -10.94
C THR A 64 0.21 -0.94 -11.72
N VAL A 65 1.47 -0.53 -11.76
CA VAL A 65 2.59 -1.29 -12.33
C VAL A 65 3.55 -1.65 -11.21
N VAL A 66 3.93 -2.92 -11.15
CA VAL A 66 4.85 -3.47 -10.14
C VAL A 66 6.25 -3.61 -10.73
N PHE A 67 7.26 -3.21 -9.95
CA PHE A 67 8.68 -3.38 -10.27
C PHE A 67 9.37 -4.19 -9.15
N PRO A 68 10.04 -5.31 -9.48
CA PRO A 68 10.86 -6.06 -8.53
C PRO A 68 12.08 -5.31 -8.03
N SER A 69 12.66 -4.43 -8.83
CA SER A 69 13.83 -3.64 -8.45
C SER A 69 13.99 -2.37 -9.29
N VAL A 70 14.86 -1.46 -8.83
CA VAL A 70 15.31 -0.30 -9.63
C VAL A 70 15.97 -0.75 -10.93
N ALA A 71 16.73 -1.85 -10.91
CA ALA A 71 17.33 -2.41 -12.11
C ALA A 71 16.28 -2.89 -13.15
N ASP A 72 15.17 -3.50 -12.71
CA ASP A 72 14.07 -3.87 -13.62
C ASP A 72 13.43 -2.63 -14.27
N PHE A 73 13.27 -1.55 -13.51
CA PHE A 73 12.78 -0.28 -14.06
C PHE A 73 13.69 0.26 -15.17
N HIS A 74 15.01 0.27 -14.96
CA HIS A 74 15.97 0.70 -15.98
C HIS A 74 16.00 -0.23 -17.20
N ARG A 75 15.91 -1.55 -16.99
CA ARG A 75 15.82 -2.53 -18.08
C ARG A 75 14.59 -2.29 -18.97
N ARG A 76 13.48 -1.85 -18.39
CA ARG A 76 12.27 -1.44 -19.11
C ARG A 76 12.38 -0.04 -19.74
N LYS A 77 13.58 0.54 -19.81
CA LYS A 77 13.86 1.90 -20.32
C LYS A 77 13.03 2.98 -19.62
N GLY A 78 12.79 2.80 -18.32
CA GLY A 78 11.95 3.69 -17.53
C GLY A 78 10.45 3.58 -17.83
N GLY A 79 10.02 2.48 -18.47
CA GLY A 79 8.62 2.17 -18.75
C GLY A 79 7.75 2.13 -17.51
N GLY A 80 6.44 2.24 -17.71
CA GLY A 80 5.46 2.36 -16.64
C GLY A 80 4.29 3.26 -17.01
N LEU A 81 3.70 3.90 -16.00
CA LEU A 81 2.60 4.84 -16.22
C LEU A 81 3.11 6.20 -16.75
N PRO A 82 2.33 6.88 -17.60
CA PRO A 82 2.62 8.28 -17.94
C PRO A 82 2.56 9.15 -16.69
N ARG A 83 3.35 10.23 -16.67
CA ARG A 83 3.31 11.21 -15.57
C ARG A 83 2.03 12.07 -15.68
N PRO A 84 1.50 12.56 -14.55
CA PRO A 84 1.97 12.33 -13.18
C PRO A 84 1.52 10.98 -12.60
N PHE A 85 2.34 10.40 -11.74
CA PHE A 85 2.00 9.16 -11.01
C PHE A 85 2.50 9.20 -9.56
N VAL A 86 2.02 8.26 -8.75
CA VAL A 86 2.52 8.02 -7.40
C VAL A 86 3.44 6.80 -7.42
N ARG A 87 4.61 6.92 -6.80
CA ARG A 87 5.53 5.80 -6.58
C ARG A 87 5.58 5.44 -5.11
N LYS A 88 5.50 4.15 -4.78
CA LYS A 88 5.46 3.69 -3.39
C LYS A 88 6.47 2.57 -3.17
N THR A 89 7.32 2.70 -2.16
CA THR A 89 8.18 1.62 -1.67
C THR A 89 7.33 0.41 -1.29
N ASN A 90 7.86 -0.80 -1.51
CA ASN A 90 7.14 -2.01 -1.09
C ASN A 90 6.86 -2.04 0.41
N LEU A 91 7.85 -1.65 1.22
CA LEU A 91 7.76 -1.63 2.67
C LEU A 91 7.70 -0.18 3.18
N GLY A 92 7.07 0.02 4.34
CA GLY A 92 6.86 1.34 4.95
C GLY A 92 5.38 1.65 5.18
N GLY A 93 5.10 2.48 6.18
CA GLY A 93 3.76 2.88 6.61
C GLY A 93 3.64 4.39 6.83
N GLN A 94 2.44 4.87 7.15
CA GLN A 94 2.20 6.27 7.57
C GLN A 94 2.63 7.38 6.58
N GLY A 95 2.63 7.08 5.28
CA GLY A 95 3.03 8.03 4.23
C GLY A 95 4.52 8.01 3.90
N GLU A 96 5.34 7.29 4.66
CA GLU A 96 6.75 7.08 4.36
C GLU A 96 6.93 6.25 3.09
N GLY A 97 7.87 6.67 2.23
CA GLY A 97 8.18 5.99 0.98
C GLY A 97 7.12 6.15 -0.10
N VAL A 98 6.29 7.18 -0.03
CA VAL A 98 5.32 7.57 -1.06
C VAL A 98 5.81 8.86 -1.73
N PHE A 99 5.98 8.83 -3.04
CA PHE A 99 6.52 9.93 -3.83
C PHE A 99 5.54 10.30 -4.94
N LYS A 100 5.14 11.57 -5.00
CA LYS A 100 4.47 12.11 -6.18
C LYS A 100 5.54 12.41 -7.22
N VAL A 101 5.37 11.91 -8.45
CA VAL A 101 6.32 12.08 -9.54
C VAL A 101 5.65 12.84 -10.66
N GLN A 102 6.03 14.10 -10.83
CA GLN A 102 5.52 15.00 -11.86
C GLN A 102 6.51 15.14 -13.02
N ASP A 103 7.80 15.13 -12.72
CA ASP A 103 8.85 15.32 -13.70
C ASP A 103 10.02 14.33 -13.56
N THR A 104 11.06 14.55 -14.35
CA THR A 104 12.28 13.71 -14.36
C THR A 104 13.11 13.88 -13.08
N SER A 105 13.10 15.06 -12.46
CA SER A 105 13.82 15.32 -11.21
C SER A 105 13.17 14.55 -10.06
N ASP A 106 11.84 14.63 -9.92
CA ASP A 106 11.07 13.84 -8.95
C ASP A 106 11.34 12.35 -9.11
N GLN A 107 11.37 11.88 -10.36
CA GLN A 107 11.61 10.49 -10.68
C GLN A 107 13.00 10.04 -10.23
N ARG A 108 14.03 10.85 -10.48
CA ARG A 108 15.40 10.56 -10.06
C ARG A 108 15.49 10.48 -8.54
N THR A 109 14.97 11.48 -7.83
CA THR A 109 14.93 11.50 -6.36
C THR A 109 14.22 10.28 -5.79
N ALA A 110 13.07 9.90 -6.36
CA ALA A 110 12.33 8.71 -5.93
C ALA A 110 13.11 7.41 -6.18
N LEU A 111 13.84 7.30 -7.30
CA LEU A 111 14.68 6.12 -7.60
C LEU A 111 15.86 6.00 -6.65
N GLU A 112 16.51 7.11 -6.29
CA GLU A 112 17.62 7.11 -5.34
C GLU A 112 17.17 6.57 -3.97
N ARG A 113 16.03 7.05 -3.46
CA ARG A 113 15.42 6.54 -2.22
C ARG A 113 15.05 5.06 -2.30
N LEU A 114 14.60 4.60 -3.46
CA LEU A 114 14.29 3.18 -3.68
C LEU A 114 15.56 2.32 -3.73
N ALA A 115 16.63 2.81 -4.36
CA ALA A 115 17.92 2.13 -4.37
C ALA A 115 18.53 2.03 -2.96
N GLU A 116 18.37 3.06 -2.14
CA GLU A 116 18.71 3.02 -0.70
C GLU A 116 17.90 1.95 0.05
N ALA A 117 16.57 1.91 -0.16
CA ALA A 117 15.71 0.92 0.46
C ALA A 117 16.06 -0.52 0.01
N GLU A 118 16.33 -0.72 -1.28
CA GLU A 118 16.76 -2.00 -1.86
C GLU A 118 18.06 -2.50 -1.23
N ARG A 119 19.08 -1.64 -1.11
CA ARG A 119 20.35 -1.99 -0.43
C ARG A 119 20.14 -2.37 1.03
N ALA A 120 19.13 -1.79 1.68
CA ALA A 120 18.75 -2.14 3.05
C ALA A 120 17.80 -3.35 3.15
N GLY A 121 17.66 -4.14 2.08
CA GLY A 121 16.84 -5.36 2.05
C GLY A 121 15.33 -5.12 1.88
N ARG A 122 14.91 -3.89 1.57
CA ARG A 122 13.50 -3.50 1.39
C ARG A 122 13.19 -3.31 -0.08
N GLY A 123 13.32 -4.38 -0.85
CA GLY A 123 13.23 -4.34 -2.30
C GLY A 123 11.81 -4.28 -2.87
N GLY A 124 11.75 -3.82 -4.12
CA GLY A 124 10.53 -3.69 -4.91
C GLY A 124 9.74 -2.40 -4.63
N PHE A 125 8.93 -2.03 -5.60
CA PHE A 125 8.05 -0.87 -5.51
C PHE A 125 6.91 -0.94 -6.53
N VAL A 126 5.97 -0.01 -6.39
CA VAL A 126 4.87 0.16 -7.33
C VAL A 126 4.83 1.58 -7.89
N GLN A 127 4.45 1.70 -9.15
CA GLN A 127 3.88 2.93 -9.72
C GLN A 127 2.37 2.79 -9.75
N GLN A 128 1.67 3.84 -9.36
CA GLN A 128 0.22 3.87 -9.30
C GLN A 128 -0.28 5.18 -9.90
N ALA A 129 -1.37 5.14 -10.65
CA ALA A 129 -1.99 6.33 -11.22
C ALA A 129 -2.26 7.35 -10.12
N LEU A 130 -1.90 8.62 -10.38
CA LEU A 130 -2.27 9.71 -9.50
C LEU A 130 -3.77 9.97 -9.66
N ILE A 131 -4.52 9.76 -8.58
CA ILE A 131 -5.96 10.03 -8.55
C ILE A 131 -6.15 11.43 -7.97
N ASP A 132 -6.88 12.29 -8.68
CA ASP A 132 -7.40 13.51 -8.08
C ASP A 132 -8.60 13.16 -7.19
N HIS A 133 -8.41 13.31 -5.89
CA HIS A 133 -9.40 13.00 -4.88
C HIS A 133 -9.74 14.26 -4.04
N GLY A 134 -9.42 15.46 -4.54
CA GLY A 134 -9.73 16.72 -3.86
C GLY A 134 -9.11 16.86 -2.46
N GLY A 135 -7.96 16.20 -2.24
CA GLY A 135 -7.30 16.15 -0.94
C GLY A 135 -8.01 15.28 0.10
N ARG A 136 -8.98 14.45 -0.29
CA ARG A 136 -9.76 13.60 0.63
C ARG A 136 -9.53 12.12 0.39
N ASP A 137 -9.57 11.32 1.45
CA ASP A 137 -9.72 9.89 1.29
C ASP A 137 -10.63 9.28 2.36
N LEU A 138 -10.98 8.02 2.15
CA LEU A 138 -11.85 7.27 3.05
C LEU A 138 -11.05 6.16 3.72
N ARG A 139 -11.11 6.10 5.05
CA ARG A 139 -10.70 4.92 5.81
C ARG A 139 -11.94 4.09 6.12
N VAL A 140 -11.86 2.81 5.80
CA VAL A 140 -12.87 1.81 6.14
C VAL A 140 -12.22 0.75 7.03
N VAL A 141 -12.88 0.40 8.13
CA VAL A 141 -12.45 -0.61 9.10
C VAL A 141 -13.60 -1.63 9.28
N PRO A 142 -13.54 -2.77 8.59
CA PRO A 142 -14.47 -3.87 8.82
C PRO A 142 -14.23 -4.49 10.20
N VAL A 143 -15.29 -4.69 10.99
CA VAL A 143 -15.24 -5.35 12.31
C VAL A 143 -16.45 -6.26 12.44
N GLY A 144 -16.23 -7.58 12.40
CA GLY A 144 -17.33 -8.55 12.38
C GLY A 144 -18.19 -8.41 11.12
N ASP A 145 -19.50 -8.29 11.30
CA ASP A 145 -20.50 -7.97 10.28
C ASP A 145 -20.67 -6.46 10.03
N GLY A 146 -20.03 -5.63 10.85
CA GLY A 146 -20.10 -4.18 10.79
C GLY A 146 -18.94 -3.54 10.04
N THR A 147 -19.10 -2.24 9.75
CA THR A 147 -18.05 -1.41 9.14
C THR A 147 -18.04 -0.03 9.78
N VAL A 148 -16.87 0.41 10.22
CA VAL A 148 -16.64 1.80 10.66
C VAL A 148 -15.90 2.53 9.55
N ALA A 149 -16.44 3.66 9.09
CA ALA A 149 -15.83 4.48 8.05
C ALA A 149 -15.65 5.92 8.53
N TYR A 150 -14.52 6.54 8.16
CA TYR A 150 -14.27 7.95 8.40
C TYR A 150 -13.46 8.56 7.26
N GLY A 151 -13.75 9.81 6.95
CA GLY A 151 -13.00 10.58 5.95
C GLY A 151 -11.75 11.22 6.55
N ARG A 152 -10.70 11.35 5.74
CA ARG A 152 -9.54 12.21 6.04
C ARG A 152 -9.39 13.26 4.96
N TRP A 153 -8.80 14.40 5.33
CA TRP A 153 -8.63 15.54 4.45
C TRP A 153 -7.28 16.22 4.69
N ALA A 154 -6.56 16.48 3.62
CA ALA A 154 -5.41 17.36 3.58
C ALA A 154 -5.84 18.71 2.96
N PRO A 155 -5.59 19.85 3.63
CA PRO A 155 -5.92 21.16 3.08
C PRO A 155 -5.20 21.42 1.75
N PRO A 156 -5.82 22.16 0.82
CA PRO A 156 -5.20 22.55 -0.43
C PRO A 156 -3.83 23.20 -0.22
N GLY A 157 -2.83 22.76 -0.98
CA GLY A 157 -1.47 23.31 -0.93
C GLY A 157 -0.59 22.82 0.22
N GLU A 158 -1.14 22.10 1.23
CA GLU A 158 -0.35 21.63 2.37
C GLU A 158 0.34 20.28 2.11
N SER A 159 -0.38 19.30 1.56
CA SER A 159 0.18 17.96 1.32
C SER A 159 -0.64 17.17 0.30
N PHE A 160 0.04 16.32 -0.48
CA PHE A 160 -0.65 15.31 -1.29
C PHE A 160 -1.08 14.09 -0.45
N LEU A 161 -0.57 13.95 0.77
CA LEU A 161 -0.88 12.87 1.70
C LEU A 161 -1.94 13.30 2.71
N THR A 162 -2.98 12.48 2.82
CA THR A 162 -4.14 12.64 3.71
C THR A 162 -3.95 11.98 5.08
N HIS A 163 -2.78 11.41 5.35
CA HIS A 163 -2.53 10.72 6.61
C HIS A 163 -2.45 11.70 7.77
N VAL A 164 -3.04 11.35 8.92
CA VAL A 164 -2.99 12.20 10.13
C VAL A 164 -1.56 12.41 10.60
N SER A 165 -0.70 11.39 10.45
CA SER A 165 0.74 11.48 10.73
C SER A 165 1.49 12.50 9.86
N THR A 166 0.90 12.92 8.74
CA THR A 166 1.47 13.91 7.81
C THR A 166 0.65 15.19 7.76
N GLY A 167 -0.11 15.51 8.82
CA GLY A 167 -0.92 16.73 8.94
C GLY A 167 -2.36 16.63 8.43
N GLY A 168 -2.78 15.45 7.96
CA GLY A 168 -4.17 15.20 7.57
C GLY A 168 -5.14 15.32 8.75
N ARG A 169 -6.37 15.75 8.47
CA ARG A 169 -7.43 15.97 9.47
C ARG A 169 -8.57 15.01 9.24
N PHE A 170 -9.30 14.65 10.30
CA PHE A 170 -10.55 13.93 10.13
C PHE A 170 -11.60 14.84 9.49
N LEU A 171 -12.34 14.32 8.51
CA LEU A 171 -13.55 14.97 8.04
C LEU A 171 -14.59 14.83 9.17
N ARG A 172 -15.11 15.96 9.64
CA ARG A 172 -16.17 15.96 10.65
C ARG A 172 -17.43 15.27 10.10
N PRO A 173 -18.28 14.66 10.95
CA PRO A 173 -19.47 13.93 10.53
C PRO A 173 -20.47 14.76 9.73
N ASP A 174 -20.58 16.08 9.98
CA ASP A 174 -21.41 17.02 9.22
C ASP A 174 -20.98 17.19 7.75
N ARG A 175 -19.80 16.68 7.39
CA ARG A 175 -19.24 16.69 6.02
C ARG A 175 -19.01 15.29 5.46
N PHE A 176 -19.52 14.27 6.15
CA PHE A 176 -19.35 12.87 5.80
C PHE A 176 -20.66 12.11 6.06
N GLU A 177 -21.46 11.92 5.01
CA GLU A 177 -22.59 10.98 5.02
C GLU A 177 -22.04 9.55 4.93
N PRO A 178 -22.09 8.73 5.99
CA PRO A 178 -21.71 7.34 5.89
C PRO A 178 -22.83 6.61 5.16
N GLY A 179 -22.66 6.42 3.85
CA GLY A 179 -23.47 5.43 3.13
C GLY A 179 -23.21 4.06 3.76
N ARG A 180 -24.26 3.40 4.26
CA ARG A 180 -24.20 1.98 4.60
C ARG A 180 -23.76 1.22 3.36
N PHE A 181 -22.48 0.82 3.30
CA PHE A 181 -22.02 -0.10 2.28
C PHE A 181 -22.64 -1.47 2.60
N ARG A 182 -23.76 -1.80 1.96
CA ARG A 182 -24.26 -3.17 1.91
C ARG A 182 -23.46 -3.86 0.80
N PRO A 183 -22.62 -4.87 1.10
CA PRO A 183 -22.07 -5.70 0.04
C PRO A 183 -23.25 -6.38 -0.65
N GLY A 184 -23.45 -6.06 -1.93
CA GLY A 184 -24.41 -6.74 -2.77
C GLY A 184 -23.86 -8.10 -3.17
N LEU A 185 -24.57 -9.15 -2.72
CA LEU A 185 -24.52 -10.57 -3.09
C LEU A 185 -23.20 -11.33 -2.89
#